data_AF-A0A0C9YD32-F1
#
_entry.id   AF-A0A0C9YD32-F1
#
_cell.length_a   1.000
_cell.length_b   1.000
_cell.length_c   1.000
_cell.angle_alpha   90.00
_cell.angle_beta   90.00
_cell.angle_gamma   90.00
#
_symmetry.space_group_name_H-M   'P 1'
#
loop_
_entity.id
_entity.type
_entity.pdbx_description
1 polymer ?
#
loop_
_entity_poly.entity_id
_entity_poly.type
_entity_poly.pdbx_seq_one_letter_code
_entity_poly.pdbx_strand_id
1 'polypeptide(L)'
;MFPSQVPRPVHILSPDLISKLKNSIEATLVAVIKQNKHTRYFSESPVFADFHSALRDLGRDQDDDISDDIFLETFRSTIPLTSYESYEPFANKFLAETCREDDVRDMFSPGLPYYIGVTSSTSSPKPKLFCRYRHQPPRHDILKDAGQTFCTFSLHYRQLVQVQNRNGDTVAAIPAGLGSSGMFRMRNGLDVANDHLNIKLAGDWAISPIAVGFVREYRTFLLTHTLFALANSKIETICILFSTSAVDMIRYMEEEWDTLLASIETGELPQWDGTQHVREYLQPHFPPRPERAAELRAVDKAADQPGWLVEIWPMLKTIFSIGSGVFSVAVPKLRFYSGPDVQLCGLGFATSEAYIATVYDPSDLNLFKVTSEDIIEYLDVTKEENVSGIVPPWLVEVGKHYEIVCTTRDGLWRYRFGDVVEIAGFDPTDGTPIIRYFERRNIVTWMAGGLLTEKHITAAILAVQDTLAPITEFTAIVDSHSGIPTLGYLVEVHGELHPDAAKAPMKLHNELCRLNEEFDPQRMQIPTIRVLKPGTFAEYRQWRIEVTNSGSGQAKVPVLLWDMVAQERMLARVQRELNGNSNGGIVEGSP
;
A
#
# COMPACT_ATOMS: atom_id res chain seq x y z
N MET A 1 -15.92 -2.39 -16.91
CA MET A 1 -16.00 -1.46 -18.06
C MET A 1 -16.16 -0.05 -17.49
N PHE A 2 -15.19 0.84 -17.67
CA PHE A 2 -15.25 2.20 -17.13
C PHE A 2 -16.27 3.04 -17.90
N PRO A 3 -16.99 3.98 -17.24
CA PRO A 3 -17.99 4.81 -17.91
C PRO A 3 -17.38 5.60 -19.06
N SER A 4 -18.12 5.78 -20.15
CA SER A 4 -17.66 6.49 -21.36
C SER A 4 -17.30 7.96 -21.11
N GLN A 5 -17.77 8.54 -20.01
CA GLN A 5 -17.33 9.83 -19.47
C GLN A 5 -17.31 9.78 -17.94
N VAL A 6 -16.15 10.01 -17.33
CA VAL A 6 -16.03 10.29 -15.90
C VAL A 6 -16.60 11.69 -15.64
N PRO A 7 -17.57 11.87 -14.72
CA PRO A 7 -18.09 13.19 -14.41
C PRO A 7 -16.96 14.12 -13.96
N ARG A 8 -17.06 15.41 -14.31
CA ARG A 8 -16.08 16.38 -13.81
C ARG A 8 -16.40 16.71 -12.34
N PRO A 9 -15.39 16.76 -11.45
CA PRO A 9 -15.59 17.24 -10.09
C PRO A 9 -16.19 18.65 -10.08
N VAL A 10 -17.16 18.91 -9.20
CA VAL A 10 -17.62 20.28 -8.92
C VAL A 10 -16.75 20.89 -7.85
N HIS A 11 -16.53 22.21 -7.91
CA HIS A 11 -15.63 22.90 -6.98
C HIS A 11 -16.38 23.56 -5.81
N ILE A 12 -17.70 23.64 -5.90
CA ILE A 12 -18.58 24.24 -4.88
C ILE A 12 -19.74 23.28 -4.68
N LEU A 13 -19.97 22.89 -3.42
CA LEU A 13 -21.15 22.09 -3.06
C LEU A 13 -22.40 22.97 -3.04
N SER A 14 -23.48 22.48 -3.67
CA SER A 14 -24.80 23.10 -3.50
C SER A 14 -25.34 22.83 -2.10
N PRO A 15 -26.28 23.65 -1.58
CA PRO A 15 -26.92 23.39 -0.28
C PRO A 15 -27.53 21.99 -0.16
N ASP A 16 -28.10 21.46 -1.24
CA ASP A 16 -28.68 20.12 -1.29
C ASP A 16 -27.62 19.03 -1.14
N LEU A 17 -26.47 19.16 -1.83
CA LEU A 17 -25.36 18.21 -1.71
C LEU A 17 -24.71 18.28 -0.32
N ILE A 18 -24.57 19.47 0.26
CA ILE A 18 -24.10 19.64 1.65
C ILE A 18 -25.04 18.89 2.60
N SER A 19 -26.34 19.12 2.50
CA SER A 19 -27.35 18.47 3.36
C SER A 19 -27.31 16.95 3.21
N LYS A 20 -27.27 16.44 1.97
CA LYS A 20 -27.19 15.00 1.67
C LYS A 20 -25.93 14.36 2.27
N LEU A 21 -24.77 14.96 2.02
CA LEU A 21 -23.49 14.46 2.52
C LEU A 21 -23.45 14.49 4.05
N LYS A 22 -23.85 15.62 4.65
CA LYS A 22 -23.91 15.80 6.10
C LYS A 22 -24.79 14.74 6.77
N ASN A 23 -26.03 14.60 6.32
CA ASN A 23 -26.99 13.64 6.90
C ASN A 23 -26.47 12.20 6.79
N SER A 24 -25.89 11.84 5.65
CA SER A 24 -25.33 10.49 5.45
C SER A 24 -24.17 10.20 6.41
N ILE A 25 -23.26 11.14 6.59
CA ILE A 25 -22.07 10.96 7.45
C ILE A 25 -22.47 10.97 8.92
N GLU A 26 -23.35 11.89 9.35
CA GLU A 26 -23.83 11.94 10.72
C GLU A 26 -24.61 10.66 11.10
N ALA A 27 -25.45 10.14 10.21
CA ALA A 27 -26.14 8.86 10.43
C ALA A 27 -25.16 7.68 10.57
N THR A 28 -24.13 7.63 9.71
CA THR A 28 -23.09 6.59 9.82
C THR A 28 -22.32 6.72 11.13
N LEU A 29 -21.96 7.93 11.57
CA LEU A 29 -21.21 8.14 12.81
C LEU A 29 -22.02 7.66 14.03
N VAL A 30 -23.31 7.98 14.08
CA VAL A 30 -24.22 7.48 15.11
C VAL A 30 -24.28 5.96 15.10
N ALA A 31 -24.34 5.33 13.93
CA ALA A 31 -24.33 3.88 13.80
C ALA A 31 -23.02 3.26 14.33
N VAL A 32 -21.86 3.88 14.05
CA VAL A 32 -20.55 3.43 14.59
C VAL A 32 -20.52 3.55 16.12
N ILE A 33 -20.99 4.67 16.68
CA ILE A 33 -21.12 4.87 18.14
C ILE A 33 -22.00 3.79 18.76
N LYS A 34 -23.20 3.58 18.23
CA LYS A 34 -24.14 2.57 18.76
C LYS A 34 -23.60 1.15 18.64
N GLN A 35 -22.89 0.82 17.57
CA GLN A 35 -22.28 -0.50 17.39
C GLN A 35 -21.18 -0.77 18.42
N ASN A 36 -20.35 0.24 18.70
CA ASN A 36 -19.10 0.05 19.44
C ASN A 36 -19.15 0.55 20.89
N LYS A 37 -20.26 1.14 21.36
CA LYS A 37 -20.39 1.72 22.71
C LYS A 37 -20.12 0.74 23.87
N HIS A 38 -20.34 -0.56 23.65
CA HIS A 38 -20.10 -1.61 24.65
C HIS A 38 -18.76 -2.34 24.48
N THR A 39 -17.92 -1.90 23.55
CA THR A 39 -16.61 -2.51 23.36
C THR A 39 -15.69 -2.18 24.51
N ARG A 40 -14.72 -3.07 24.77
CA ARG A 40 -13.75 -2.88 25.84
C ARG A 40 -12.93 -1.63 25.65
N TYR A 41 -12.46 -1.35 24.43
CA TYR A 41 -11.70 -0.15 24.14
C TYR A 41 -12.50 1.12 24.44
N PHE A 42 -13.76 1.18 23.99
CA PHE A 42 -14.64 2.33 24.25
C PHE A 42 -14.89 2.55 25.75
N SER A 43 -15.01 1.46 26.52
CA SER A 43 -15.35 1.51 27.95
C SER A 43 -14.14 1.74 28.86
N GLU A 44 -12.99 1.13 28.54
CA GLU A 44 -11.81 1.07 29.42
C GLU A 44 -10.73 2.12 29.04
N SER A 45 -10.74 2.62 27.80
CA SER A 45 -9.71 3.55 27.35
C SER A 45 -9.91 4.95 27.96
N PRO A 46 -8.85 5.58 28.50
CA PRO A 46 -8.91 6.97 28.99
C PRO A 46 -9.35 7.98 27.92
N VAL A 47 -9.21 7.64 26.62
CA VAL A 47 -9.64 8.48 25.49
C VAL A 47 -11.12 8.88 25.60
N PHE A 48 -11.96 8.03 26.20
CA PHE A 48 -13.40 8.26 26.32
C PHE A 48 -13.82 8.84 27.66
N ALA A 49 -12.90 9.17 28.56
CA ALA A 49 -13.24 9.63 29.92
C ALA A 49 -14.16 10.87 29.90
N ASP A 50 -13.81 11.86 29.08
CA ASP A 50 -14.58 13.11 28.94
C ASP A 50 -15.92 12.85 28.23
N PHE A 51 -15.95 11.96 27.25
CA PHE A 51 -17.17 11.57 26.56
C PHE A 51 -18.17 10.91 27.52
N HIS A 52 -17.70 9.94 28.29
CA HIS A 52 -18.52 9.26 29.30
C HIS A 52 -18.97 10.21 30.41
N SER A 53 -18.12 11.17 30.80
CA SER A 53 -18.51 12.19 31.79
C SER A 53 -19.61 13.08 31.26
N ALA A 54 -19.45 13.61 30.04
CA ALA A 54 -20.44 14.48 29.41
C ALA A 54 -21.80 13.77 29.24
N LEU A 55 -21.81 12.49 28.86
CA LEU A 55 -23.05 11.72 28.78
C LEU A 55 -23.72 11.50 30.16
N ARG A 56 -22.93 11.24 31.22
CA ARG A 56 -23.48 11.11 32.58
C ARG A 56 -24.05 12.43 33.11
N ASP A 57 -23.38 13.54 32.85
CA ASP A 57 -23.81 14.88 33.30
C ASP A 57 -25.12 15.32 32.63
N LEU A 58 -25.45 14.77 31.47
CA LEU A 58 -26.73 14.95 30.78
C LEU A 58 -27.89 14.11 31.37
N GLY A 59 -27.64 13.33 32.42
CA GLY A 59 -28.67 12.82 33.34
C GLY A 59 -29.56 11.69 32.81
N ARG A 60 -29.00 10.66 32.15
CA ARG A 60 -29.76 9.51 31.62
C ARG A 60 -29.08 8.18 31.95
N ASP A 61 -29.46 7.59 33.09
CA ASP A 61 -28.97 6.28 33.58
C ASP A 61 -29.44 5.06 32.74
N GLN A 62 -30.19 5.28 31.66
CA GLN A 62 -30.55 4.24 30.70
C GLN A 62 -30.08 4.65 29.31
N ASP A 63 -29.10 3.90 28.82
CA ASP A 63 -28.30 4.09 27.60
C ASP A 63 -29.11 4.10 26.27
N ASP A 64 -30.43 3.94 26.35
CA ASP A 64 -31.35 3.75 25.22
C ASP A 64 -32.17 5.00 24.86
N ASP A 65 -32.06 6.10 25.61
CA ASP A 65 -32.88 7.31 25.41
C ASP A 65 -32.07 8.57 25.04
N ILE A 66 -30.79 8.44 24.67
CA ILE A 66 -29.96 9.57 24.22
C ILE A 66 -30.26 9.88 22.75
N SER A 67 -30.63 11.12 22.43
CA SER A 67 -30.91 11.52 21.05
C SER A 67 -29.63 11.55 20.21
N ASP A 68 -29.76 11.24 18.93
CA ASP A 68 -28.64 11.20 17.98
C ASP A 68 -27.85 12.52 17.94
N ASP A 69 -28.52 13.66 18.05
CA ASP A 69 -27.88 14.98 18.12
C ASP A 69 -26.93 15.14 19.32
N ILE A 70 -27.30 14.57 20.48
CA ILE A 70 -26.47 14.62 21.70
C ILE A 70 -25.23 13.76 21.50
N PHE A 71 -25.36 12.58 20.90
CA PHE A 71 -24.20 11.73 20.57
C PHE A 71 -23.23 12.45 19.64
N LEU A 72 -23.74 13.11 18.60
CA LEU A 72 -22.94 13.83 17.63
C LEU A 72 -22.22 15.04 18.25
N GLU A 73 -22.93 15.84 19.05
CA GLU A 73 -22.35 17.01 19.73
C GLU A 73 -21.29 16.58 20.74
N THR A 74 -21.62 15.62 21.62
CA THR A 74 -20.70 15.10 22.62
C THR A 74 -19.46 14.52 21.96
N PHE A 75 -19.63 13.68 20.92
CA PHE A 75 -18.51 13.12 20.17
C PHE A 75 -17.57 14.22 19.66
N ARG A 76 -18.14 15.26 19.01
CA ARG A 76 -17.37 16.36 18.43
C ARG A 76 -16.59 17.14 19.48
N SER A 77 -17.18 17.37 20.65
CA SER A 77 -16.58 18.18 21.71
C SER A 77 -15.60 17.42 22.60
N THR A 78 -15.76 16.11 22.80
CA THR A 78 -15.00 15.38 23.81
C THR A 78 -14.04 14.33 23.26
N ILE A 79 -14.26 13.77 22.06
CA ILE A 79 -13.36 12.75 21.52
C ILE A 79 -12.12 13.44 20.92
N PRO A 80 -10.91 13.21 21.47
CA PRO A 80 -9.69 13.82 20.97
C PRO A 80 -9.21 13.17 19.68
N LEU A 81 -8.25 13.80 19.01
CA LEU A 81 -7.43 13.10 18.02
C LEU A 81 -6.66 11.96 18.70
N THR A 82 -6.63 10.79 18.08
CA THR A 82 -5.91 9.62 18.60
C THR A 82 -4.76 9.22 17.68
N SER A 83 -3.77 8.54 18.28
CA SER A 83 -2.61 7.95 17.62
C SER A 83 -2.47 6.49 18.05
N TYR A 84 -1.55 5.73 17.46
CA TYR A 84 -1.49 4.28 17.72
C TYR A 84 -1.17 3.93 19.19
N GLU A 85 -0.49 4.83 19.89
CA GLU A 85 -0.10 4.70 21.28
C GLU A 85 -1.32 4.48 22.20
N SER A 86 -2.48 5.04 21.86
CA SER A 86 -3.71 4.81 22.64
C SER A 86 -4.32 3.42 22.41
N TYR A 87 -3.96 2.73 21.33
CA TYR A 87 -4.47 1.40 20.96
C TYR A 87 -3.50 0.27 21.32
N GLU A 88 -2.20 0.55 21.32
CA GLU A 88 -1.13 -0.43 21.52
C GLU A 88 -1.36 -1.33 22.76
N PRO A 89 -1.73 -0.82 23.96
CA PRO A 89 -1.95 -1.68 25.13
C PRO A 89 -3.11 -2.67 24.95
N PHE A 90 -4.14 -2.29 24.20
CA PHE A 90 -5.32 -3.12 23.94
C PHE A 90 -5.05 -4.12 22.82
N ALA A 91 -4.41 -3.69 21.74
CA ALA A 91 -4.08 -4.53 20.60
C ALA A 91 -3.05 -5.61 20.97
N ASN A 92 -2.10 -5.30 21.85
CA ASN A 92 -1.09 -6.27 22.30
C ASN A 92 -1.68 -7.42 23.13
N LYS A 93 -2.90 -7.30 23.68
CA LYS A 93 -3.57 -8.43 24.36
C LYS A 93 -3.78 -9.62 23.43
N PHE A 94 -3.98 -9.38 22.12
CA PHE A 94 -4.08 -10.45 21.12
C PHE A 94 -2.77 -11.21 20.89
N LEU A 95 -1.62 -10.60 21.21
CA LEU A 95 -0.31 -11.21 21.03
C LEU A 95 0.26 -11.80 22.33
N ALA A 96 -0.56 -11.85 23.40
CA ALA A 96 -0.17 -12.51 24.65
C ALA A 96 0.13 -13.99 24.41
N GLU A 97 1.06 -14.56 25.20
CA GLU A 97 1.43 -15.99 25.13
C GLU A 97 0.21 -16.90 25.25
N THR A 98 -0.74 -16.52 26.11
CA THR A 98 -2.08 -17.09 26.18
C THR A 98 -3.11 -16.01 25.90
N CYS A 99 -3.60 -15.95 24.65
CA CYS A 99 -4.67 -15.04 24.26
C CYS A 99 -6.02 -15.57 24.78
N ARG A 100 -6.47 -15.10 25.95
CA ARG A 100 -7.75 -15.54 26.52
C ARG A 100 -8.92 -14.80 25.87
N GLU A 101 -9.99 -15.54 25.58
CA GLU A 101 -11.22 -15.00 25.00
C GLU A 101 -11.79 -13.84 25.82
N ASP A 102 -11.88 -13.99 27.15
CA ASP A 102 -12.34 -12.95 28.08
C ASP A 102 -11.52 -11.66 27.95
N ASP A 103 -10.25 -11.76 27.53
CA ASP A 103 -9.34 -10.62 27.40
C ASP A 103 -9.49 -9.86 26.09
N VAL A 104 -10.05 -10.49 25.05
CA VAL A 104 -10.01 -9.96 23.67
C VAL A 104 -11.34 -9.93 22.92
N ARG A 105 -12.36 -10.63 23.41
CA ARG A 105 -13.73 -10.56 22.86
C ARG A 105 -14.28 -9.15 23.05
N ASP A 106 -14.95 -8.65 22.01
CA ASP A 106 -15.53 -7.30 21.98
C ASP A 106 -14.50 -6.18 22.21
N MET A 107 -13.23 -6.39 21.82
CA MET A 107 -12.16 -5.44 22.10
C MET A 107 -12.39 -4.07 21.44
N PHE A 108 -12.52 -4.03 20.11
CA PHE A 108 -12.65 -2.80 19.33
C PHE A 108 -13.99 -2.71 18.57
N SER A 109 -14.57 -3.85 18.23
CA SER A 109 -15.91 -4.01 17.64
C SER A 109 -16.50 -5.31 18.21
N PRO A 110 -17.85 -5.48 18.22
CA PRO A 110 -18.47 -6.72 18.67
C PRO A 110 -17.91 -7.99 18.00
N GLY A 111 -17.70 -9.02 18.80
CA GLY A 111 -17.11 -10.31 18.43
C GLY A 111 -15.58 -10.35 18.54
N LEU A 112 -14.99 -11.30 17.81
CA LEU A 112 -13.55 -11.42 17.61
C LEU A 112 -13.20 -10.91 16.21
N PRO A 113 -12.00 -10.31 16.01
CA PRO A 113 -11.58 -9.89 14.69
C PRO A 113 -11.40 -11.10 13.76
N TYR A 114 -11.69 -10.89 12.48
CA TYR A 114 -11.46 -11.89 11.43
C TYR A 114 -9.96 -12.03 11.15
N TYR A 115 -9.23 -10.92 11.15
CA TYR A 115 -7.78 -10.89 11.01
C TYR A 115 -7.18 -9.68 11.73
N ILE A 116 -5.87 -9.70 11.93
CA ILE A 116 -5.11 -8.57 12.47
C ILE A 116 -4.12 -8.10 11.40
N GLY A 117 -4.33 -6.88 10.90
CA GLY A 117 -3.41 -6.22 9.97
C GLY A 117 -2.17 -5.75 10.71
N VAL A 118 -1.01 -6.27 10.33
CA VAL A 118 0.31 -5.94 10.90
C VAL A 118 1.02 -5.02 9.92
N THR A 119 1.20 -3.76 10.31
CA THR A 119 1.95 -2.78 9.49
C THR A 119 3.44 -2.90 9.74
N SER A 120 4.22 -2.91 8.67
CA SER A 120 5.63 -2.55 8.71
C SER A 120 5.72 -1.03 8.64
N SER A 121 5.63 -0.36 9.79
CA SER A 121 5.85 1.09 9.83
C SER A 121 7.23 1.39 9.24
N THR A 122 7.31 2.29 8.27
CA THR A 122 8.59 2.81 7.75
C THR A 122 9.27 3.77 8.72
N SER A 123 8.53 4.22 9.75
CA SER A 123 8.95 5.24 10.71
C SER A 123 9.00 4.77 12.18
N SER A 124 8.57 3.53 12.49
CA SER A 124 8.67 2.98 13.85
C SER A 124 9.23 1.54 13.82
N PRO A 125 10.15 1.18 14.72
CA PRO A 125 10.70 -0.18 14.80
C PRO A 125 9.67 -1.23 15.24
N LYS A 126 8.56 -0.82 15.88
CA LYS A 126 7.49 -1.73 16.28
C LYS A 126 6.36 -1.77 15.25
N PRO A 127 5.87 -2.96 14.87
CA PRO A 127 4.72 -3.07 13.99
C PRO A 127 3.44 -2.59 14.69
N LYS A 128 2.57 -1.89 13.96
CA LYS A 128 1.23 -1.54 14.47
C LYS A 128 0.22 -2.61 14.07
N LEU A 129 -0.73 -2.89 14.96
CA LEU A 129 -1.74 -3.95 14.85
C LEU A 129 -3.13 -3.33 14.70
N PHE A 130 -3.84 -3.72 13.65
CA PHE A 130 -5.21 -3.25 13.39
C PHE A 130 -6.15 -4.45 13.29
N CYS A 131 -7.03 -4.59 14.28
CA CYS A 131 -8.06 -5.63 14.29
C CYS A 131 -9.13 -5.30 13.24
N ARG A 132 -9.48 -6.27 12.40
CA ARG A 132 -10.45 -6.09 11.32
C ARG A 132 -11.55 -7.12 11.46
N TYR A 133 -12.79 -6.65 11.50
CA TYR A 133 -13.98 -7.45 11.75
C TYR A 133 -14.76 -7.68 10.46
N ARG A 134 -15.54 -8.76 10.43
CA ARG A 134 -16.37 -9.09 9.28
C ARG A 134 -17.63 -8.22 9.31
N HIS A 135 -17.62 -7.15 8.51
CA HIS A 135 -18.82 -6.36 8.20
C HIS A 135 -19.48 -6.91 6.93
N GLN A 136 -20.69 -6.43 6.59
CA GLN A 136 -21.31 -6.80 5.31
C GLN A 136 -20.34 -6.54 4.14
N PRO A 137 -20.26 -7.45 3.15
CA PRO A 137 -19.30 -7.31 2.06
C PRO A 137 -19.56 -6.01 1.29
N PRO A 138 -18.50 -5.29 0.86
CA PRO A 138 -18.67 -4.10 0.04
C PRO A 138 -19.41 -4.46 -1.26
N ARG A 139 -20.25 -3.54 -1.74
CA ARG A 139 -21.21 -3.78 -2.83
C ARG A 139 -20.60 -4.04 -4.20
N HIS A 140 -19.30 -3.81 -4.42
CA HIS A 140 -18.65 -3.99 -5.72
C HIS A 140 -17.23 -4.56 -5.61
N ASP A 141 -16.94 -5.61 -6.39
CA ASP A 141 -15.61 -6.18 -6.57
C ASP A 141 -15.13 -5.86 -7.99
N ILE A 142 -14.12 -4.98 -8.10
CA ILE A 142 -13.60 -4.50 -9.39
C ILE A 142 -13.03 -5.65 -10.23
N LEU A 143 -12.55 -6.73 -9.59
CA LEU A 143 -11.92 -7.85 -10.28
C LEU A 143 -12.91 -8.90 -10.80
N LYS A 144 -14.14 -8.96 -10.26
CA LYS A 144 -15.13 -9.96 -10.72
C LYS A 144 -15.59 -9.74 -12.16
N ASP A 145 -15.58 -8.49 -12.62
CA ASP A 145 -15.99 -8.12 -13.98
C ASP A 145 -14.78 -7.83 -14.91
N ALA A 146 -13.57 -8.20 -14.49
CA ALA A 146 -12.31 -7.84 -15.18
C ALA A 146 -11.84 -8.87 -16.23
N GLY A 147 -12.68 -9.86 -16.57
CA GLY A 147 -12.33 -10.93 -17.50
C GLY A 147 -11.25 -11.86 -16.93
N GLN A 148 -10.48 -12.51 -17.79
CA GLN A 148 -9.40 -13.39 -17.33
C GLN A 148 -8.27 -12.58 -16.68
N THR A 149 -8.13 -12.78 -15.37
CA THR A 149 -7.29 -11.92 -14.54
C THR A 149 -6.07 -12.66 -14.01
N PHE A 150 -4.89 -12.11 -14.28
CA PHE A 150 -3.66 -12.43 -13.57
C PHE A 150 -3.56 -11.52 -12.35
N CYS A 151 -3.84 -12.05 -11.15
CA CYS A 151 -3.74 -11.31 -9.90
C CYS A 151 -2.73 -11.94 -8.94
N THR A 152 -1.76 -11.15 -8.45
CA THR A 152 -0.86 -11.59 -7.38
C THR A 152 -1.56 -11.45 -6.02
N PHE A 153 -1.63 -12.53 -5.25
CA PHE A 153 -2.19 -12.54 -3.90
C PHE A 153 -1.40 -13.45 -2.98
N SER A 154 -1.26 -13.07 -1.71
CA SER A 154 -0.67 -13.88 -0.64
C SER A 154 -1.72 -14.22 0.42
N LEU A 155 -1.60 -15.41 1.01
CA LEU A 155 -2.39 -15.90 2.13
C LEU A 155 -1.53 -16.10 3.39
N HIS A 156 -0.23 -15.80 3.31
CA HIS A 156 0.69 -15.94 4.42
C HIS A 156 0.33 -14.97 5.57
N TYR A 157 0.55 -15.44 6.79
CA TYR A 157 0.40 -14.67 8.02
C TYR A 157 1.68 -14.80 8.86
N ARG A 158 2.01 -13.73 9.58
CA ARG A 158 3.19 -13.67 10.46
C ARG A 158 3.01 -14.55 11.69
N GLN A 159 1.81 -14.58 12.23
CA GLN A 159 1.45 -15.32 13.43
C GLN A 159 -0.02 -15.75 13.33
N LEU A 160 -0.32 -16.93 13.84
CA LEU A 160 -1.70 -17.38 14.06
C LEU A 160 -2.02 -17.22 15.54
N VAL A 161 -2.90 -16.28 15.88
CA VAL A 161 -3.35 -16.05 17.25
C VAL A 161 -4.41 -17.08 17.61
N GLN A 162 -4.11 -17.95 18.57
CA GLN A 162 -5.07 -18.93 19.10
C GLN A 162 -5.78 -18.33 20.30
N VAL A 163 -7.07 -18.04 20.14
CA VAL A 163 -7.91 -17.51 21.22
C VAL A 163 -8.45 -18.69 22.03
N GLN A 164 -8.22 -18.69 23.35
CA GLN A 164 -8.58 -19.79 24.24
C GLN A 164 -9.68 -19.39 25.22
N ASN A 165 -10.62 -20.29 25.46
CA ASN A 165 -11.62 -20.14 26.53
C ASN A 165 -10.99 -20.44 27.91
N ARG A 166 -11.80 -20.36 28.98
CA ARG A 166 -11.36 -20.66 30.36
C ARG A 166 -10.88 -22.10 30.59
N ASN A 167 -11.30 -23.03 29.75
CA ASN A 167 -10.93 -24.44 29.83
C ASN A 167 -9.62 -24.74 29.07
N GLY A 168 -9.08 -23.77 28.32
CA GLY A 168 -7.90 -23.93 27.48
C GLY A 168 -8.21 -24.39 26.04
N ASP A 169 -9.49 -24.56 25.68
CA ASP A 169 -9.86 -24.94 24.32
C ASP A 169 -9.71 -23.74 23.39
N THR A 170 -9.18 -23.98 22.18
CA THR A 170 -9.11 -22.96 21.14
C THR A 170 -10.51 -22.72 20.56
N VAL A 171 -11.02 -21.50 20.70
CA VAL A 171 -12.34 -21.10 20.18
C VAL A 171 -12.25 -20.35 18.86
N ALA A 172 -11.09 -19.76 18.55
CA ALA A 172 -10.85 -19.09 17.28
C ALA A 172 -9.35 -19.05 16.95
N ALA A 173 -9.05 -19.07 15.65
CA ALA A 173 -7.72 -18.84 15.10
C ALA A 173 -7.75 -17.57 14.25
N ILE A 174 -6.96 -16.56 14.61
CA ILE A 174 -6.98 -15.24 13.97
C ILE A 174 -5.62 -15.01 13.28
N PRO A 175 -5.57 -14.91 11.94
CA PRO A 175 -4.32 -14.66 11.25
C PRO A 175 -3.89 -13.20 11.47
N ALA A 176 -2.68 -13.03 12.01
CA ALA A 176 -2.02 -11.74 12.12
C ALA A 176 -0.94 -11.64 11.04
N GLY A 177 -1.08 -10.69 10.10
CA GLY A 177 -0.19 -10.58 8.96
C GLY A 177 -0.50 -9.39 8.06
N LEU A 178 -0.17 -9.50 6.78
CA LEU A 178 -0.44 -8.43 5.82
C LEU A 178 -1.93 -8.11 5.74
N GLY A 179 -2.26 -6.82 5.72
CA GLY A 179 -3.64 -6.36 5.59
C GLY A 179 -4.30 -6.82 4.29
N SER A 180 -3.54 -6.88 3.18
CA SER A 180 -4.05 -7.42 1.91
C SER A 180 -4.41 -8.90 1.99
N SER A 181 -3.60 -9.71 2.68
CA SER A 181 -3.85 -11.14 2.85
C SER A 181 -5.12 -11.37 3.68
N GLY A 182 -5.27 -10.64 4.78
CA GLY A 182 -6.47 -10.71 5.62
C GLY A 182 -7.73 -10.24 4.89
N MET A 183 -7.65 -9.11 4.17
CA MET A 183 -8.74 -8.62 3.34
C MET A 183 -9.13 -9.61 2.24
N PHE A 184 -8.14 -10.21 1.58
CA PHE A 184 -8.38 -11.20 0.52
C PHE A 184 -9.04 -12.46 1.07
N ARG A 185 -8.59 -12.97 2.23
CA ARG A 185 -9.24 -14.09 2.93
C ARG A 185 -10.69 -13.78 3.26
N MET A 186 -10.93 -12.61 3.87
CA MET A 186 -12.26 -12.19 4.30
C MET A 186 -13.24 -12.07 3.13
N ARG A 187 -12.81 -11.46 2.02
CA ARG A 187 -13.62 -11.24 0.81
C ARG A 187 -13.99 -12.55 0.09
N ASN A 188 -13.09 -13.52 0.09
CA ASN A 188 -13.26 -14.78 -0.63
C ASN A 188 -13.70 -15.95 0.27
N GLY A 189 -13.98 -15.70 1.55
CA GLY A 189 -14.40 -16.75 2.48
C GLY A 189 -13.31 -17.79 2.78
N LEU A 190 -12.02 -17.42 2.66
CA LEU A 190 -10.88 -18.32 2.89
C LEU A 190 -10.45 -18.29 4.37
N ASP A 191 -11.37 -18.74 5.23
CA ASP A 191 -11.16 -18.81 6.67
C ASP A 191 -9.92 -19.66 6.99
N VAL A 192 -9.01 -19.13 7.82
CA VAL A 192 -7.70 -19.73 8.07
C VAL A 192 -7.77 -21.15 8.66
N ALA A 193 -8.83 -21.45 9.43
CA ALA A 193 -9.08 -22.77 9.98
C ALA A 193 -9.25 -23.84 8.88
N ASN A 194 -9.66 -23.43 7.69
CA ASN A 194 -9.91 -24.29 6.54
C ASN A 194 -8.73 -24.34 5.56
N ASP A 195 -7.53 -23.87 5.92
CA ASP A 195 -6.40 -23.80 4.97
C ASP A 195 -6.03 -25.15 4.35
N HIS A 196 -6.21 -26.25 5.09
CA HIS A 196 -6.04 -27.63 4.60
C HIS A 196 -7.03 -28.02 3.48
N LEU A 197 -8.14 -27.29 3.34
CA LEU A 197 -9.11 -27.40 2.25
C LEU A 197 -8.88 -26.29 1.21
N ASN A 198 -8.70 -25.05 1.66
CA ASN A 198 -8.53 -23.88 0.80
C ASN A 198 -7.36 -24.07 -0.19
N ILE A 199 -6.26 -24.67 0.25
CA ILE A 199 -5.07 -24.92 -0.58
C ILE A 199 -5.38 -25.76 -1.83
N LYS A 200 -6.46 -26.55 -1.84
CA LYS A 200 -6.86 -27.44 -2.95
C LYS A 200 -7.72 -26.76 -4.01
N LEU A 201 -8.10 -25.50 -3.82
CA LEU A 201 -9.05 -24.80 -4.68
C LEU A 201 -8.37 -24.22 -5.92
N ALA A 202 -9.03 -24.37 -7.08
CA ALA A 202 -8.78 -23.53 -8.25
C ALA A 202 -9.35 -22.13 -7.95
N GLY A 203 -8.60 -21.06 -8.20
CA GLY A 203 -9.09 -19.71 -7.92
C GLY A 203 -10.22 -19.31 -8.89
N ASP A 204 -11.32 -18.77 -8.38
CA ASP A 204 -12.46 -18.36 -9.23
C ASP A 204 -12.31 -16.95 -9.82
N TRP A 205 -11.39 -16.14 -9.28
CA TRP A 205 -11.21 -14.72 -9.60
C TRP A 205 -9.80 -14.39 -10.14
N ALA A 206 -8.92 -15.38 -10.22
CA ALA A 206 -7.57 -15.24 -10.76
C ALA A 206 -7.12 -16.57 -11.39
N ILE A 207 -6.23 -16.51 -12.39
CA ILE A 207 -5.71 -17.72 -13.06
C ILE A 207 -4.89 -18.61 -12.11
N SER A 208 -4.20 -18.03 -11.13
CA SER A 208 -3.42 -18.77 -10.15
C SER A 208 -4.32 -19.56 -9.19
N PRO A 209 -4.06 -20.87 -8.95
CA PRO A 209 -4.75 -21.62 -7.92
C PRO A 209 -4.42 -21.09 -6.52
N ILE A 210 -5.28 -21.39 -5.53
CA ILE A 210 -5.16 -20.86 -4.17
C ILE A 210 -3.85 -21.26 -3.49
N ALA A 211 -3.30 -22.43 -3.83
CA ALA A 211 -2.00 -22.91 -3.37
C ALA A 211 -0.85 -21.91 -3.60
N VAL A 212 -0.89 -21.09 -4.67
CA VAL A 212 0.16 -20.09 -4.93
C VAL A 212 0.23 -19.04 -3.81
N GLY A 213 -0.91 -18.73 -3.17
CA GLY A 213 -0.98 -17.78 -2.06
C GLY A 213 -0.20 -18.21 -0.81
N PHE A 214 0.17 -19.49 -0.70
CA PHE A 214 0.95 -20.05 0.41
C PHE A 214 2.47 -20.04 0.18
N VAL A 215 2.92 -19.62 -1.01
CA VAL A 215 4.35 -19.40 -1.30
C VAL A 215 4.81 -18.14 -0.59
N ARG A 216 5.92 -18.24 0.15
CA ARG A 216 6.40 -17.16 1.02
C ARG A 216 7.53 -16.37 0.37
N GLU A 217 8.46 -17.04 -0.29
CA GLU A 217 9.67 -16.48 -0.87
C GLU A 217 9.29 -15.53 -2.00
N TYR A 218 9.71 -14.26 -1.96
CA TYR A 218 9.22 -13.19 -2.84
C TYR A 218 9.46 -13.49 -4.31
N ARG A 219 10.66 -13.96 -4.66
CA ARG A 219 10.99 -14.38 -6.03
C ARG A 219 10.10 -15.53 -6.49
N THR A 220 10.07 -16.62 -5.73
CA THR A 220 9.25 -17.81 -6.03
C THR A 220 7.76 -17.47 -6.09
N PHE A 221 7.28 -16.58 -5.23
CA PHE A 221 5.92 -16.08 -5.18
C PHE A 221 5.53 -15.41 -6.49
N LEU A 222 6.33 -14.44 -6.97
CA LEU A 222 6.09 -13.76 -8.24
C LEU A 222 6.20 -14.73 -9.43
N LEU A 223 7.22 -15.59 -9.43
CA LEU A 223 7.45 -16.57 -10.50
C LEU A 223 6.33 -17.61 -10.59
N THR A 224 5.84 -18.14 -9.46
CA THR A 224 4.76 -19.13 -9.46
C THR A 224 3.48 -18.51 -9.99
N HIS A 225 3.12 -17.31 -9.52
CA HIS A 225 1.99 -16.55 -10.07
C HIS A 225 2.13 -16.30 -11.59
N THR A 226 3.32 -15.90 -12.02
CA THR A 226 3.64 -15.62 -13.43
C THR A 226 3.56 -16.87 -14.30
N LEU A 227 4.03 -18.02 -13.81
CA LEU A 227 4.00 -19.29 -14.54
C LEU A 227 2.57 -19.70 -14.91
N PHE A 228 1.63 -19.60 -13.96
CA PHE A 228 0.22 -19.86 -14.22
C PHE A 228 -0.39 -18.85 -15.20
N ALA A 229 0.01 -17.58 -15.12
CA ALA A 229 -0.44 -16.55 -16.06
C ALA A 229 0.11 -16.75 -17.49
N LEU A 230 1.39 -17.09 -17.64
CA LEU A 230 2.03 -17.33 -18.93
C LEU A 230 1.45 -18.54 -19.67
N ALA A 231 1.05 -19.57 -18.91
CA ALA A 231 0.38 -20.74 -19.45
C ALA A 231 -1.00 -20.44 -20.07
N ASN A 232 -1.51 -19.21 -19.93
CA ASN A 232 -2.78 -18.77 -20.47
C ASN A 232 -2.60 -17.57 -21.41
N SER A 233 -2.97 -17.71 -22.68
CA SER A 233 -2.86 -16.63 -23.68
C SER A 233 -3.96 -15.57 -23.59
N LYS A 234 -5.02 -15.81 -22.81
CA LYS A 234 -6.24 -15.00 -22.80
C LYS A 234 -6.30 -13.97 -21.67
N ILE A 235 -5.17 -13.63 -21.05
CA ILE A 235 -5.15 -12.63 -19.98
C ILE A 235 -5.64 -11.27 -20.52
N GLU A 236 -6.67 -10.73 -19.89
CA GLU A 236 -7.23 -9.41 -20.21
C GLU A 236 -6.82 -8.35 -19.18
N THR A 237 -6.59 -8.80 -17.95
CA THR A 237 -6.29 -7.93 -16.81
C THR A 237 -5.11 -8.46 -16.01
N ILE A 238 -4.16 -7.58 -15.69
CA ILE A 238 -3.11 -7.83 -14.70
C ILE A 238 -3.42 -7.00 -13.44
N CYS A 239 -3.34 -7.61 -12.27
CA CYS A 239 -3.55 -6.96 -10.98
C CYS A 239 -2.38 -7.27 -10.05
N ILE A 240 -1.50 -6.29 -9.87
CA ILE A 240 -0.30 -6.39 -9.04
C ILE A 240 -0.26 -5.18 -8.12
N LEU A 241 -0.07 -5.42 -6.82
CA LEU A 241 -0.32 -4.38 -5.82
C LEU A 241 0.48 -3.08 -6.02
N PHE A 242 1.78 -3.19 -6.30
CA PHE A 242 2.66 -2.04 -6.52
C PHE A 242 3.31 -2.09 -7.89
N SER A 243 3.47 -0.93 -8.52
CA SER A 243 4.12 -0.82 -9.84
C SER A 243 5.55 -1.36 -9.81
N THR A 244 6.26 -1.19 -8.70
CA THR A 244 7.62 -1.73 -8.50
C THR A 244 7.63 -3.27 -8.44
N SER A 245 6.64 -3.90 -7.80
CA SER A 245 6.48 -5.35 -7.82
C SER A 245 6.16 -5.89 -9.22
N ALA A 246 5.44 -5.11 -10.05
CA ALA A 246 5.21 -5.47 -11.45
C ALA A 246 6.51 -5.44 -12.25
N VAL A 247 7.39 -4.46 -12.00
CA VAL A 247 8.74 -4.43 -12.61
C VAL A 247 9.59 -5.62 -12.16
N ASP A 248 9.58 -5.97 -10.87
CA ASP A 248 10.28 -7.15 -10.36
C ASP A 248 9.77 -8.45 -11.00
N MET A 249 8.45 -8.59 -11.17
CA MET A 249 7.84 -9.73 -11.85
C MET A 249 8.34 -9.86 -13.29
N ILE A 250 8.36 -8.77 -14.06
CA ILE A 250 8.82 -8.76 -15.46
C ILE A 250 10.29 -9.16 -15.54
N ARG A 251 11.12 -8.64 -14.64
CA ARG A 251 12.54 -9.01 -14.52
C ARG A 251 12.71 -10.50 -14.24
N TYR A 252 12.01 -11.03 -13.24
CA TYR A 252 12.12 -12.46 -12.91
C TYR A 252 11.58 -13.35 -14.02
N MET A 253 10.54 -12.91 -14.73
CA MET A 253 10.02 -13.59 -15.91
C MET A 253 11.07 -13.69 -17.03
N GLU A 254 11.80 -12.61 -17.28
CA GLU A 254 12.90 -12.58 -18.25
C GLU A 254 14.07 -13.47 -17.83
N GLU A 255 14.48 -13.42 -16.56
CA GLU A 255 15.58 -14.22 -16.01
C GLU A 255 15.30 -15.74 -16.07
N GLU A 256 14.04 -16.14 -15.85
CA GLU A 256 13.62 -17.55 -15.81
C GLU A 256 12.91 -18.00 -17.10
N TRP A 257 12.98 -17.20 -18.17
CA TRP A 257 12.17 -17.39 -19.39
C TRP A 257 12.22 -18.83 -19.93
N ASP A 258 13.43 -19.36 -20.11
CA ASP A 258 13.63 -20.71 -20.66
C ASP A 258 13.06 -21.80 -19.74
N THR A 259 13.23 -21.65 -18.42
CA THR A 259 12.67 -22.55 -17.40
C THR A 259 11.14 -22.51 -17.43
N LEU A 260 10.55 -21.32 -17.49
CA LEU A 260 9.10 -21.12 -17.52
C LEU A 260 8.49 -21.78 -18.77
N LEU A 261 9.10 -21.58 -19.95
CA LEU A 261 8.65 -22.16 -21.21
C LEU A 261 8.76 -23.69 -21.21
N ALA A 262 9.86 -24.24 -20.71
CA ALA A 262 10.03 -25.69 -20.57
C ALA A 262 8.93 -26.30 -19.68
N SER A 263 8.62 -25.66 -18.55
CA SER A 263 7.54 -26.08 -17.67
C SER A 263 6.16 -25.99 -18.32
N ILE A 264 5.87 -24.91 -19.06
CA ILE A 264 4.61 -24.79 -19.81
C ILE A 264 4.49 -25.91 -20.85
N GLU A 265 5.57 -26.26 -21.53
CA GLU A 265 5.58 -27.32 -22.54
C GLU A 265 5.31 -28.70 -21.95
N THR A 266 6.03 -29.08 -20.90
CA THR A 266 5.96 -30.43 -20.30
C THR A 266 4.84 -30.58 -19.27
N GLY A 267 4.33 -29.47 -18.73
CA GLY A 267 3.43 -29.47 -17.58
C GLY A 267 4.11 -29.76 -16.25
N GLU A 268 5.45 -29.87 -16.20
CA GLU A 268 6.17 -30.13 -14.95
C GLU A 268 6.57 -28.83 -14.26
N LEU A 269 6.21 -28.67 -12.98
CA LEU A 269 6.51 -27.46 -12.23
C LEU A 269 8.01 -27.35 -11.89
N PRO A 270 8.66 -26.17 -12.04
CA PRO A 270 10.06 -25.96 -11.67
C PRO A 270 10.32 -26.25 -10.19
N GLN A 271 11.51 -26.75 -9.83
CA GLN A 271 11.92 -27.00 -8.45
C GLN A 271 12.47 -25.74 -7.76
N TRP A 272 11.66 -24.70 -7.65
CA TRP A 272 12.04 -23.51 -6.89
C TRP A 272 11.94 -23.73 -5.38
N ASP A 273 12.86 -23.12 -4.64
CA ASP A 273 12.83 -23.08 -3.18
C ASP A 273 11.54 -22.44 -2.67
N GLY A 274 10.93 -23.07 -1.67
CA GLY A 274 9.67 -22.61 -1.10
C GLY A 274 8.40 -23.16 -1.77
N THR A 275 8.52 -24.06 -2.76
CA THR A 275 7.37 -24.68 -3.42
C THR A 275 7.05 -26.10 -2.94
N GLN A 276 7.92 -26.71 -2.12
CA GLN A 276 7.84 -28.13 -1.79
C GLN A 276 6.52 -28.50 -1.10
N HIS A 277 6.01 -27.64 -0.20
CA HIS A 277 4.77 -27.87 0.55
C HIS A 277 3.49 -27.58 -0.26
N VAL A 278 3.59 -26.85 -1.37
CA VAL A 278 2.43 -26.51 -2.23
C VAL A 278 2.37 -27.31 -3.53
N ARG A 279 3.47 -27.98 -3.91
CA ARG A 279 3.63 -28.65 -5.21
C ARG A 279 2.51 -29.63 -5.52
N GLU A 280 2.14 -30.49 -4.57
CA GLU A 280 1.07 -31.49 -4.78
C GLU A 280 -0.30 -30.86 -5.07
N TYR A 281 -0.51 -29.62 -4.62
CA TYR A 281 -1.73 -28.85 -4.86
C TYR A 281 -1.64 -28.03 -6.14
N LEU A 282 -0.45 -27.60 -6.54
CA LEU A 282 -0.24 -26.83 -7.78
C LEU A 282 -0.28 -27.73 -9.03
N GLN A 283 0.36 -28.89 -8.97
CA GLN A 283 0.58 -29.78 -10.12
C GLN A 283 -0.72 -30.19 -10.84
N PRO A 284 -1.84 -30.50 -10.15
CA PRO A 284 -3.11 -30.84 -10.81
C PRO A 284 -3.69 -29.70 -11.67
N HIS A 285 -3.31 -28.45 -11.42
CA HIS A 285 -3.79 -27.28 -12.16
C HIS A 285 -2.88 -26.90 -13.34
N PHE A 286 -1.79 -27.63 -13.58
CA PHE A 286 -0.76 -27.26 -14.54
C PHE A 286 -0.51 -28.36 -15.60
N PRO A 287 -1.49 -28.65 -16.48
CA PRO A 287 -1.29 -29.60 -17.58
C PRO A 287 -0.30 -29.06 -18.64
N PRO A 288 0.33 -29.96 -19.43
CA PRO A 288 1.21 -29.57 -20.55
C PRO A 288 0.49 -28.73 -21.59
N ARG A 289 1.15 -27.68 -22.08
CA ARG A 289 0.66 -26.74 -23.11
C ARG A 289 1.78 -26.43 -24.13
N PRO A 290 2.21 -27.41 -24.93
CA PRO A 290 3.32 -27.25 -25.88
C PRO A 290 3.08 -26.16 -26.93
N GLU A 291 1.83 -25.99 -27.39
CA GLU A 291 1.47 -24.92 -28.33
C GLU A 291 1.72 -23.54 -27.72
N ARG A 292 1.31 -23.32 -26.47
CA ARG A 292 1.54 -22.06 -25.75
C ARG A 292 3.04 -21.80 -25.54
N ALA A 293 3.82 -22.83 -25.21
CA ALA A 293 5.27 -22.69 -25.11
C ALA A 293 5.90 -22.29 -26.46
N ALA A 294 5.43 -22.86 -27.57
CA ALA A 294 5.90 -22.50 -28.91
C ALA A 294 5.53 -21.06 -29.30
N GLU A 295 4.32 -20.58 -28.96
CA GLU A 295 3.94 -19.17 -29.12
C GLU A 295 4.90 -18.23 -28.36
N LEU A 296 5.17 -18.53 -27.09
CA LEU A 296 6.05 -17.72 -26.26
C LEU A 296 7.50 -17.72 -26.76
N ARG A 297 7.99 -18.85 -27.31
CA ARG A 297 9.32 -18.90 -27.96
C ARG A 297 9.43 -17.95 -29.15
N ALA A 298 8.34 -17.76 -29.89
CA ALA A 298 8.33 -16.85 -31.03
C ALA A 298 8.39 -15.36 -30.62
N VAL A 299 7.92 -15.03 -29.41
CA VAL A 299 8.02 -13.67 -28.84
C VAL A 299 9.45 -13.34 -28.38
N ASP A 300 10.21 -14.35 -27.96
CA ASP A 300 11.56 -14.24 -27.37
C ASP A 300 11.61 -13.47 -26.03
N LYS A 301 12.74 -13.57 -25.31
CA LYS A 301 13.04 -12.86 -24.06
C LYS A 301 13.38 -11.39 -24.30
N ALA A 302 12.49 -10.68 -24.97
CA ALA A 302 12.71 -9.33 -25.45
C ALA A 302 12.09 -8.29 -24.51
N ALA A 303 12.38 -8.35 -23.19
CA ALA A 303 11.79 -7.41 -22.24
C ALA A 303 12.17 -5.95 -22.56
N ASP A 304 13.36 -5.72 -23.11
CA ASP A 304 13.80 -4.39 -23.55
C ASP A 304 13.05 -3.85 -24.80
N GLN A 305 11.97 -4.51 -25.25
CA GLN A 305 11.09 -4.01 -26.30
C GLN A 305 9.84 -3.32 -25.73
N PRO A 306 9.45 -2.15 -26.27
CA PRO A 306 8.19 -1.51 -25.92
C PRO A 306 7.01 -2.44 -26.22
N GLY A 307 6.08 -2.57 -25.29
CA GLY A 307 4.85 -3.37 -25.47
C GLY A 307 5.03 -4.88 -25.31
N TRP A 308 6.15 -5.37 -24.78
CA TRP A 308 6.43 -6.80 -24.60
C TRP A 308 5.28 -7.58 -23.92
N LEU A 309 4.57 -7.00 -22.96
CA LEU A 309 3.45 -7.68 -22.29
C LEU A 309 2.26 -7.96 -23.23
N VAL A 310 2.06 -7.14 -24.27
CA VAL A 310 0.99 -7.34 -25.25
C VAL A 310 1.37 -8.43 -26.26
N GLU A 311 2.67 -8.58 -26.58
CA GLU A 311 3.15 -9.71 -27.38
C GLU A 311 2.95 -11.04 -26.64
N ILE A 312 3.18 -11.04 -25.31
CA ILE A 312 2.89 -12.20 -24.45
C ILE A 312 1.38 -12.44 -24.35
N TRP A 313 0.60 -11.39 -24.06
CA TRP A 313 -0.85 -11.45 -23.85
C TRP A 313 -1.57 -10.46 -24.78
N PRO A 314 -1.91 -10.87 -26.02
CA PRO A 314 -2.53 -10.00 -27.02
C PRO A 314 -3.91 -9.45 -26.62
N MET A 315 -4.57 -10.05 -25.62
CA MET A 315 -5.86 -9.61 -25.08
C MET A 315 -5.73 -8.63 -23.91
N LEU A 316 -4.51 -8.30 -23.47
CA LEU A 316 -4.28 -7.44 -22.32
C LEU A 316 -4.84 -6.04 -22.57
N LYS A 317 -5.78 -5.63 -21.71
CA LYS A 317 -6.45 -4.32 -21.79
C LYS A 317 -6.15 -3.43 -20.61
N THR A 318 -5.97 -4.01 -19.43
CA THR A 318 -5.85 -3.23 -18.18
C THR A 318 -4.78 -3.80 -17.25
N ILE A 319 -4.02 -2.92 -16.62
CA ILE A 319 -3.16 -3.26 -15.48
C ILE A 319 -3.59 -2.42 -14.27
N PHE A 320 -4.01 -3.08 -13.20
CA PHE A 320 -4.27 -2.47 -11.91
C PHE A 320 -3.02 -2.50 -11.05
N SER A 321 -2.58 -1.32 -10.60
CA SER A 321 -1.46 -1.19 -9.67
C SER A 321 -1.45 0.14 -8.93
N ILE A 322 -0.89 0.18 -7.72
CA ILE A 322 -0.60 1.43 -7.04
C ILE A 322 0.62 2.07 -7.71
N GLY A 323 0.41 3.21 -8.36
CA GLY A 323 1.42 3.98 -9.10
C GLY A 323 1.47 5.46 -8.72
N SER A 324 0.92 5.85 -7.58
CA SER A 324 1.02 7.21 -7.03
C SER A 324 2.10 7.32 -5.94
N GLY A 325 2.43 8.55 -5.51
CA GLY A 325 3.51 8.80 -4.54
C GLY A 325 4.86 8.27 -5.03
N VAL A 326 5.64 7.63 -4.16
CA VAL A 326 6.92 6.98 -4.53
C VAL A 326 6.81 5.96 -5.67
N PHE A 327 5.66 5.28 -5.79
CA PHE A 327 5.46 4.24 -6.80
C PHE A 327 5.30 4.80 -8.21
N SER A 328 5.13 6.12 -8.36
CA SER A 328 5.10 6.79 -9.66
C SER A 328 6.40 6.64 -10.45
N VAL A 329 7.54 6.42 -9.77
CA VAL A 329 8.84 6.21 -10.41
C VAL A 329 8.86 5.00 -11.34
N ALA A 330 8.14 3.92 -11.01
CA ALA A 330 8.08 2.73 -11.83
C ALA A 330 7.04 2.79 -12.97
N VAL A 331 6.15 3.80 -12.97
CA VAL A 331 5.06 3.92 -13.95
C VAL A 331 5.57 4.08 -15.39
N PRO A 332 6.57 4.93 -15.70
CA PRO A 332 7.13 5.02 -17.05
C PRO A 332 7.65 3.69 -17.58
N LYS A 333 8.29 2.89 -16.72
CA LYS A 333 8.80 1.57 -17.09
C LYS A 333 7.68 0.55 -17.28
N LEU A 334 6.68 0.54 -16.40
CA LEU A 334 5.50 -0.30 -16.59
C LEU A 334 4.74 0.08 -17.89
N ARG A 335 4.66 1.36 -18.21
CA ARG A 335 4.11 1.88 -19.48
C ARG A 335 4.93 1.41 -20.68
N PHE A 336 6.26 1.40 -20.58
CA PHE A 336 7.14 0.87 -21.61
C PHE A 336 6.81 -0.60 -21.93
N TYR A 337 6.73 -1.46 -20.91
CA TYR A 337 6.43 -2.89 -21.12
C TYR A 337 4.98 -3.16 -21.57
N SER A 338 4.02 -2.38 -21.10
CA SER A 338 2.60 -2.58 -21.41
C SER A 338 2.14 -1.93 -22.73
N GLY A 339 2.93 -1.00 -23.28
CA GLY A 339 2.55 -0.28 -24.49
C GLY A 339 1.51 0.83 -24.22
N PRO A 340 1.19 1.63 -25.25
CA PRO A 340 0.32 2.79 -25.11
C PRO A 340 -1.17 2.44 -24.95
N ASP A 341 -1.61 1.31 -25.51
CA ASP A 341 -3.03 0.95 -25.61
C ASP A 341 -3.59 0.28 -24.34
N VAL A 342 -2.71 -0.25 -23.47
CA VAL A 342 -3.12 -0.88 -22.22
C VAL A 342 -3.45 0.20 -21.18
N GLN A 343 -4.62 0.13 -20.55
CA GLN A 343 -4.98 1.09 -19.51
C GLN A 343 -4.23 0.78 -18.20
N LEU A 344 -3.56 1.78 -17.62
CA LEU A 344 -3.01 1.68 -16.27
C LEU A 344 -3.99 2.31 -15.29
N CYS A 345 -4.45 1.53 -14.31
CA CYS A 345 -5.47 1.93 -13.35
C CYS A 345 -4.95 1.80 -11.91
N GLY A 346 -5.36 2.71 -11.02
CA GLY A 346 -5.12 2.57 -9.59
C GLY A 346 -5.93 1.43 -8.96
N LEU A 347 -5.50 0.93 -7.79
CA LEU A 347 -6.27 -0.03 -6.97
C LEU A 347 -7.21 0.65 -5.94
N GLY A 348 -7.26 1.98 -5.95
CA GLY A 348 -7.88 2.81 -4.92
C GLY A 348 -6.89 3.21 -3.83
N PHE A 349 -7.36 3.98 -2.86
CA PHE A 349 -6.59 4.42 -1.70
C PHE A 349 -6.99 3.62 -0.47
N ALA A 350 -6.09 2.74 -0.04
CA ALA A 350 -6.28 1.87 1.11
C ALA A 350 -5.02 1.82 1.97
N THR A 351 -5.23 1.70 3.28
CA THR A 351 -4.17 1.46 4.27
C THR A 351 -4.51 0.21 5.08
N SER A 352 -3.67 -0.16 6.05
CA SER A 352 -4.00 -1.27 6.95
C SER A 352 -5.11 -0.90 7.95
N GLU A 353 -5.26 0.39 8.22
CA GLU A 353 -6.25 0.98 9.12
C GLU A 353 -7.64 1.05 8.49
N ALA A 354 -7.75 1.48 7.22
CA ALA A 354 -9.03 1.55 6.51
C ALA A 354 -8.90 1.56 4.97
N TYR A 355 -9.99 1.20 4.30
CA TYR A 355 -10.19 1.51 2.89
C TYR A 355 -10.82 2.90 2.77
N ILE A 356 -10.14 3.84 2.11
CA ILE A 356 -10.51 5.26 2.12
C ILE A 356 -11.31 5.62 0.88
N ALA A 357 -10.80 5.29 -0.31
CA ALA A 357 -11.34 5.82 -1.56
C ALA A 357 -11.17 4.85 -2.74
N THR A 358 -12.12 4.86 -3.67
CA THR A 358 -12.01 4.19 -4.98
C THR A 358 -11.42 5.13 -6.02
N VAL A 359 -10.91 4.56 -7.11
CA VAL A 359 -10.47 5.36 -8.27
C VAL A 359 -11.66 6.12 -8.86
N TYR A 360 -11.50 7.43 -9.01
CA TYR A 360 -12.52 8.29 -9.62
C TYR A 360 -12.37 8.36 -11.13
N ASP A 361 -11.17 8.68 -11.60
CA ASP A 361 -10.81 8.67 -13.01
C ASP A 361 -9.78 7.56 -13.26
N PRO A 362 -10.15 6.49 -13.97
CA PRO A 362 -9.25 5.38 -14.31
C PRO A 362 -8.00 5.78 -15.10
N SER A 363 -8.01 6.93 -15.78
CA SER A 363 -6.85 7.47 -16.48
C SER A 363 -5.90 8.25 -15.58
N ASP A 364 -6.32 8.58 -14.36
CA ASP A 364 -5.54 9.32 -13.37
C ASP A 364 -5.23 8.43 -12.17
N LEU A 365 -3.97 7.99 -12.06
CA LEU A 365 -3.51 7.11 -10.99
C LEU A 365 -3.55 7.74 -9.58
N ASN A 366 -3.86 9.04 -9.47
CA ASN A 366 -3.88 9.78 -8.22
C ASN A 366 -5.18 10.58 -7.99
N LEU A 367 -6.30 10.19 -8.60
CA LEU A 367 -7.61 10.82 -8.38
C LEU A 367 -8.63 9.83 -7.83
N PHE A 368 -9.11 10.08 -6.62
CA PHE A 368 -9.94 9.13 -5.88
C PHE A 368 -11.23 9.76 -5.34
N LYS A 369 -12.32 9.00 -5.29
CA LYS A 369 -13.57 9.37 -4.61
C LYS A 369 -13.62 8.67 -3.26
N VAL A 370 -13.87 9.42 -2.19
CA VAL A 370 -13.94 8.86 -0.83
C VAL A 370 -15.19 7.99 -0.68
N THR A 371 -15.05 6.68 -0.77
CA THR A 371 -16.17 5.73 -0.68
C THR A 371 -16.10 4.86 0.57
N SER A 372 -15.38 5.32 1.60
CA SER A 372 -15.31 4.60 2.85
C SER A 372 -16.69 4.44 3.47
N GLU A 373 -16.95 3.28 4.06
CA GLU A 373 -18.10 3.05 4.93
C GLU A 373 -17.81 3.48 6.38
N ASP A 374 -16.58 3.94 6.64
CA ASP A 374 -16.13 4.57 7.87
C ASP A 374 -16.24 6.10 7.76
N ILE A 375 -16.05 6.81 8.87
CA ILE A 375 -16.12 8.28 8.90
C ILE A 375 -14.74 8.86 8.63
N ILE A 376 -14.63 9.63 7.56
CA ILE A 376 -13.44 10.39 7.21
C ILE A 376 -13.66 11.86 7.60
N GLU A 377 -12.84 12.38 8.50
CA GLU A 377 -12.71 13.79 8.85
C GLU A 377 -11.35 14.30 8.33
N TYR A 378 -11.18 15.63 8.25
CA TYR A 378 -10.01 16.26 7.63
C TYR A 378 -9.34 17.24 8.59
N LEU A 379 -8.10 16.99 8.98
CA LEU A 379 -7.31 17.92 9.81
C LEU A 379 -6.55 18.88 8.91
N ASP A 380 -6.87 20.18 8.98
CA ASP A 380 -6.20 21.21 8.19
C ASP A 380 -4.72 21.31 8.56
N VAL A 381 -3.82 21.12 7.59
CA VAL A 381 -2.36 21.10 7.85
C VAL A 381 -1.80 22.46 8.26
N THR A 382 -2.56 23.55 8.05
CA THR A 382 -2.17 24.91 8.42
C THR A 382 -2.63 25.31 9.82
N LYS A 383 -3.44 24.47 10.48
CA LYS A 383 -3.97 24.71 11.82
C LYS A 383 -3.24 23.88 12.87
N GLU A 384 -3.55 24.16 14.13
CA GLU A 384 -3.06 23.35 15.25
C GLU A 384 -3.54 21.90 15.14
N GLU A 385 -2.69 20.97 15.58
CA GLU A 385 -2.94 19.51 15.54
C GLU A 385 -3.86 19.07 16.69
N ASN A 386 -5.04 19.68 16.79
CA ASN A 386 -6.06 19.37 17.79
C ASN A 386 -7.46 19.38 17.16
N VAL A 387 -8.49 19.12 17.98
CA VAL A 387 -9.88 18.99 17.53
C VAL A 387 -10.40 20.26 16.81
N SER A 388 -9.89 21.45 17.14
CA SER A 388 -10.28 22.70 16.47
C SER A 388 -9.79 22.80 15.02
N GLY A 389 -8.76 22.02 14.67
CA GLY A 389 -8.24 21.91 13.31
C GLY A 389 -9.04 20.96 12.42
N ILE A 390 -9.97 20.17 12.99
CA ILE A 390 -10.78 19.20 12.24
C ILE A 390 -11.87 19.92 11.45
N VAL A 391 -11.99 19.56 10.17
CA VAL A 391 -12.97 20.07 9.22
C VAL A 391 -13.82 18.88 8.74
N PRO A 392 -15.16 18.97 8.79
CA PRO A 392 -16.01 17.92 8.28
C PRO A 392 -16.01 17.89 6.74
N PRO A 393 -16.35 16.76 6.11
CA PRO A 393 -16.22 16.58 4.66
C PRO A 393 -16.98 17.57 3.78
N TRP A 394 -18.08 18.14 4.27
CA TRP A 394 -18.87 19.13 3.53
C TRP A 394 -18.38 20.58 3.71
N LEU A 395 -17.31 20.82 4.48
CA LEU A 395 -16.71 22.14 4.71
C LEU A 395 -15.25 22.24 4.25
N VAL A 396 -14.70 21.18 3.67
CA VAL A 396 -13.34 21.23 3.10
C VAL A 396 -13.29 22.12 1.87
N GLU A 397 -12.12 22.67 1.57
CA GLU A 397 -11.92 23.62 0.47
C GLU A 397 -11.06 23.00 -0.63
N VAL A 398 -11.46 23.21 -1.89
CA VAL A 398 -10.72 22.73 -3.06
C VAL A 398 -9.32 23.36 -3.11
N GLY A 399 -8.31 22.54 -3.40
CA GLY A 399 -6.90 22.93 -3.46
C GLY A 399 -6.20 23.05 -2.09
N LYS A 400 -6.93 22.87 -0.98
CA LYS A 400 -6.31 22.78 0.35
C LYS A 400 -5.87 21.36 0.67
N HIS A 401 -4.89 21.28 1.58
CA HIS A 401 -4.29 20.04 2.04
C HIS A 401 -4.79 19.69 3.45
N TYR A 402 -5.13 18.42 3.65
CA TYR A 402 -5.65 17.93 4.91
C TYR A 402 -5.06 16.57 5.24
N GLU A 403 -4.74 16.35 6.50
CA GLU A 403 -4.44 15.02 7.02
C GLU A 403 -5.74 14.25 7.26
N ILE A 404 -5.77 12.99 6.84
CA ILE A 404 -6.93 12.10 7.05
C ILE A 404 -7.03 11.70 8.53
N VAL A 405 -8.22 11.93 9.08
CA VAL A 405 -8.62 11.48 10.42
C VAL A 405 -9.80 10.54 10.27
N CYS A 406 -9.74 9.34 10.86
CA CYS A 406 -10.74 8.32 10.64
C CYS A 406 -11.40 7.83 11.94
N THR A 407 -12.71 7.61 11.87
CA THR A 407 -13.47 6.83 12.87
C THR A 407 -14.07 5.62 12.17
N THR A 408 -13.68 4.41 12.55
CA THR A 408 -14.01 3.17 11.85
C THR A 408 -14.99 2.30 12.62
N ARG A 409 -15.76 1.49 11.89
CA ARG A 409 -16.57 0.41 12.46
C ARG A 409 -15.73 -0.64 13.19
N ASP A 410 -14.46 -0.77 12.81
CA ASP A 410 -13.47 -1.65 13.44
C ASP A 410 -12.88 -1.08 14.75
N GLY A 411 -13.35 0.09 15.21
CA GLY A 411 -13.04 0.63 16.54
C GLY A 411 -11.88 1.61 16.60
N LEU A 412 -11.49 2.21 15.47
CA LEU A 412 -10.65 3.41 15.48
C LEU A 412 -11.54 4.65 15.67
N TRP A 413 -11.03 5.66 16.36
CA TRP A 413 -11.80 6.82 16.82
C TRP A 413 -10.96 8.08 16.68
N ARG A 414 -11.31 8.96 15.73
CA ARG A 414 -10.49 10.13 15.35
C ARG A 414 -9.00 9.81 15.20
N TYR A 415 -8.73 8.64 14.62
CA TYR A 415 -7.38 8.14 14.42
C TYR A 415 -6.69 8.91 13.30
N ARG A 416 -5.51 9.45 13.60
CA ARG A 416 -4.67 10.15 12.65
C ARG A 416 -3.87 9.19 11.77
N PHE A 417 -4.11 9.22 10.46
CA PHE A 417 -3.41 8.34 9.51
C PHE A 417 -1.97 8.82 9.23
N GLY A 418 -1.76 10.13 9.32
CA GLY A 418 -0.57 10.79 8.82
C GLY A 418 -0.53 10.93 7.30
N ASP A 419 -1.51 10.42 6.56
CA ASP A 419 -1.61 10.65 5.11
C ASP A 419 -2.30 11.98 4.83
N VAL A 420 -1.65 12.83 4.02
CA VAL A 420 -2.15 14.15 3.60
C VAL A 420 -2.71 14.05 2.19
N VAL A 421 -3.85 14.68 1.98
CA VAL A 421 -4.55 14.73 0.70
C VAL A 421 -4.89 16.15 0.29
N GLU A 422 -4.91 16.39 -1.01
CA GLU A 422 -5.47 17.60 -1.62
C GLU A 422 -6.94 17.34 -1.99
N ILE A 423 -7.82 18.30 -1.73
CA ILE A 423 -9.20 18.26 -2.24
C ILE A 423 -9.22 18.71 -3.70
N ALA A 424 -9.46 17.78 -4.63
CA ALA A 424 -9.58 18.07 -6.05
C ALA A 424 -10.96 18.61 -6.44
N GLY A 425 -11.98 18.34 -5.62
CA GLY A 425 -13.37 18.75 -5.87
C GLY A 425 -14.34 17.81 -5.17
N PHE A 426 -15.57 17.78 -5.68
CA PHE A 426 -16.65 16.96 -5.13
C PHE A 426 -17.39 16.23 -6.24
N ASP A 427 -17.90 15.04 -5.94
CA ASP A 427 -18.73 14.29 -6.87
C ASP A 427 -20.07 15.01 -7.09
N PRO A 428 -20.50 15.25 -8.35
CA PRO A 428 -21.72 15.99 -8.63
C PRO A 428 -23.01 15.28 -8.19
N THR A 429 -22.97 13.97 -7.89
CA THR A 429 -24.15 13.14 -7.59
C THR A 429 -24.49 13.10 -6.10
N ASP A 430 -23.48 13.13 -5.25
CA ASP A 430 -23.63 12.97 -3.80
C ASP A 430 -22.79 13.95 -2.97
N GLY A 431 -21.97 14.78 -3.60
CA GLY A 431 -21.14 15.77 -2.92
C GLY A 431 -19.90 15.19 -2.25
N THR A 432 -19.66 13.89 -2.39
CA THR A 432 -18.51 13.22 -1.75
C THR A 432 -17.20 13.85 -2.20
N PRO A 433 -16.24 14.11 -1.29
CA PRO A 433 -14.93 14.64 -1.66
C PRO A 433 -14.20 13.73 -2.65
N ILE A 434 -13.60 14.39 -3.63
CA ILE A 434 -12.66 13.81 -4.58
C ILE A 434 -11.28 14.32 -4.19
N ILE A 435 -10.35 13.39 -3.97
CA ILE A 435 -9.07 13.65 -3.33
C ILE A 435 -7.91 13.18 -4.18
N ARG A 436 -6.75 13.82 -4.00
CA ARG A 436 -5.46 13.35 -4.48
C ARG A 436 -4.57 13.03 -3.31
N TYR A 437 -3.84 11.92 -3.38
CA TYR A 437 -2.79 11.67 -2.41
C TYR A 437 -1.69 12.74 -2.60
N PHE A 438 -1.29 13.38 -1.51
CA PHE A 438 -0.28 14.44 -1.52
C PHE A 438 1.04 13.95 -0.95
N GLU A 439 1.08 13.58 0.33
CA GLU A 439 2.27 13.04 0.99
C GLU A 439 1.92 12.30 2.28
N ARG A 440 2.92 11.69 2.92
CA ARG A 440 2.81 11.17 4.29
C ARG A 440 3.52 12.13 5.26
N ARG A 441 2.73 12.73 6.15
CA ARG A 441 3.19 13.64 7.22
C ARG A 441 4.21 12.93 8.12
N ASN A 442 5.17 13.70 8.62
CA ASN A 442 6.22 13.27 9.55
C ASN A 442 7.26 12.27 8.99
N ILE A 443 7.28 12.01 7.68
CA ILE A 443 8.47 11.45 7.00
C ILE A 443 9.29 12.61 6.48
N VAL A 444 9.96 13.29 7.41
CA VAL A 444 10.70 14.51 7.14
C VAL A 444 12.07 14.45 7.77
N THR A 445 13.04 15.05 7.09
CA THR A 445 14.36 15.32 7.67
C THR A 445 14.68 16.80 7.51
N TRP A 446 15.41 17.37 8.47
CA TRP A 446 15.83 18.76 8.39
C TRP A 446 17.19 18.83 7.71
N MET A 447 17.30 19.57 6.61
CA MET A 447 18.56 19.72 5.87
C MET A 447 18.64 21.12 5.27
N ALA A 448 19.85 21.68 5.24
CA ALA A 448 20.15 22.96 4.59
C ALA A 448 19.23 24.15 4.99
N GLY A 449 18.63 24.11 6.18
CA GLY A 449 17.79 25.19 6.70
C GLY A 449 16.29 25.05 6.45
N GLY A 450 15.83 23.97 5.81
CA GLY A 450 14.41 23.72 5.58
C GLY A 450 13.99 22.27 5.79
N LEU A 451 12.69 22.03 5.68
CA LEU A 451 12.08 20.71 5.80
C LEU A 451 12.14 19.92 4.48
N LEU A 452 12.74 18.72 4.51
CA LEU A 452 12.76 17.82 3.37
C LEU A 452 11.71 16.72 3.55
N THR A 453 10.70 16.68 2.66
CA THR A 453 9.63 15.67 2.67
C THR A 453 9.86 14.57 1.62
N GLU A 454 9.13 13.46 1.74
CA GLU A 454 9.11 12.39 0.73
C GLU A 454 8.82 12.92 -0.69
N LYS A 455 7.94 13.91 -0.80
CA LYS A 455 7.58 14.56 -2.07
C LYS A 455 8.77 15.30 -2.67
N HIS A 456 9.52 16.08 -1.88
CA HIS A 456 10.70 16.78 -2.35
C HIS A 456 11.75 15.81 -2.90
N ILE A 457 12.02 14.72 -2.17
CA ILE A 457 13.00 13.69 -2.56
C ILE A 457 12.57 13.00 -3.86
N THR A 458 11.29 12.59 -3.94
CA THR A 458 10.74 11.87 -5.10
C THR A 458 10.66 12.74 -6.35
N ALA A 459 10.14 13.98 -6.21
CA ALA A 459 10.01 14.89 -7.35
C ALA A 459 11.38 15.29 -7.92
N ALA A 460 12.37 15.50 -7.05
CA ALA A 460 13.71 15.88 -7.49
C ALA A 460 14.41 14.78 -8.30
N ILE A 461 14.31 13.52 -7.87
CA ILE A 461 14.94 12.40 -8.60
C ILE A 461 14.21 12.08 -9.91
N LEU A 462 12.89 12.30 -9.97
CA LEU A 462 12.12 12.18 -11.22
C LEU A 462 12.55 13.23 -12.27
N ALA A 463 12.89 14.44 -11.83
CA ALA A 463 13.30 15.53 -12.72
C ALA A 463 14.65 15.32 -13.42
N VAL A 464 15.45 14.33 -12.99
CA VAL A 464 16.78 14.05 -13.56
C VAL A 464 16.83 12.81 -14.46
N GLN A 465 15.70 12.11 -14.66
CA GLN A 465 15.68 10.88 -15.49
C GLN A 465 16.14 11.10 -16.94
N ASP A 466 15.82 12.26 -17.52
CA ASP A 466 16.23 12.66 -18.88
C ASP A 466 17.75 12.90 -19.01
N THR A 467 18.43 13.18 -17.91
CA THR A 467 19.87 13.50 -17.85
C THR A 467 20.67 12.31 -17.31
N LEU A 468 20.01 11.38 -16.62
CA LEU A 468 20.62 10.19 -16.02
C LEU A 468 20.34 8.94 -16.85
N ALA A 469 19.11 8.43 -16.78
CA ALA A 469 18.54 7.26 -17.44
C ALA A 469 17.12 7.08 -16.87
N PRO A 470 16.23 6.32 -17.54
CA PRO A 470 14.98 5.89 -16.92
C PRO A 470 15.24 5.17 -15.59
N ILE A 471 14.67 5.70 -14.50
CA ILE A 471 14.85 5.13 -13.16
C ILE A 471 13.74 4.10 -12.93
N THR A 472 14.13 2.92 -12.45
CA THR A 472 13.17 1.85 -12.17
C THR A 472 12.66 1.93 -10.74
N GLU A 473 13.55 2.25 -9.81
CA GLU A 473 13.27 2.44 -8.39
C GLU A 473 14.44 3.18 -7.73
N PHE A 474 14.17 3.83 -6.58
CA PHE A 474 15.19 4.51 -5.81
C PHE A 474 14.91 4.48 -4.31
N THR A 475 15.94 4.80 -3.53
CA THR A 475 15.83 5.27 -2.14
C THR A 475 16.88 6.36 -1.90
N ALA A 476 16.73 7.13 -0.84
CA ALA A 476 17.71 8.12 -0.39
C ALA A 476 18.26 7.73 0.99
N ILE A 477 19.47 8.18 1.28
CA ILE A 477 20.10 8.10 2.60
C ILE A 477 20.61 9.49 3.00
N VAL A 478 20.78 9.72 4.30
CA VAL A 478 21.56 10.87 4.77
C VAL A 478 23.04 10.50 4.62
N ASP A 479 23.71 11.19 3.72
CA ASP A 479 25.11 10.98 3.38
C ASP A 479 25.97 12.04 4.07
N SER A 480 26.83 11.61 4.99
CA SER A 480 27.75 12.49 5.72
C SER A 480 29.21 12.20 5.42
N HIS A 481 29.53 11.49 4.32
CA HIS A 481 30.90 11.08 4.02
C HIS A 481 31.87 12.26 3.82
N SER A 482 31.35 13.41 3.36
CA SER A 482 32.12 14.66 3.19
C SER A 482 32.22 15.52 4.47
N GLY A 483 31.70 15.04 5.61
CA GLY A 483 31.65 15.77 6.88
C GLY A 483 30.51 16.78 7.00
N ILE A 484 29.82 17.11 5.90
CA ILE A 484 28.59 17.91 5.88
C ILE A 484 27.45 17.00 5.39
N PRO A 485 26.38 16.79 6.18
CA PRO A 485 25.25 15.97 5.76
C PRO A 485 24.61 16.49 4.46
N THR A 486 24.42 15.58 3.51
CA THR A 486 23.71 15.75 2.24
C THR A 486 22.81 14.54 1.98
N LEU A 487 22.12 14.51 0.85
CA LEU A 487 21.40 13.33 0.38
C LEU A 487 22.28 12.47 -0.52
N GLY A 488 22.22 11.16 -0.31
CA GLY A 488 22.73 10.17 -1.25
C GLY A 488 21.57 9.37 -1.84
N TYR A 489 21.35 9.48 -3.14
CA TYR A 489 20.32 8.71 -3.85
C TYR A 489 20.92 7.39 -4.32
N LEU A 490 20.29 6.28 -3.94
CA LEU A 490 20.60 4.95 -4.45
C LEU A 490 19.54 4.60 -5.50
N VAL A 491 19.95 4.38 -6.74
CA VAL A 491 19.03 4.25 -7.89
C VAL A 491 19.30 2.97 -8.68
N GLU A 492 18.25 2.26 -9.06
CA GLU A 492 18.29 1.29 -10.17
C GLU A 492 17.78 1.99 -11.43
N VAL A 493 18.52 1.82 -12.53
CA VAL A 493 18.17 2.39 -13.84
C VAL A 493 17.90 1.30 -14.85
N HIS A 494 17.20 1.65 -15.92
CA HIS A 494 16.97 0.80 -17.07
C HIS A 494 17.76 1.31 -18.27
N GLY A 495 18.51 0.42 -18.91
CA GLY A 495 19.40 0.75 -20.01
C GLY A 495 20.71 1.39 -19.56
N GLU A 496 21.42 1.97 -20.53
CA GLU A 496 22.68 2.68 -20.28
C GLU A 496 22.46 4.09 -19.74
N LEU A 497 23.47 4.60 -19.03
CA LEU A 497 23.46 5.99 -18.58
C LEU A 497 23.59 6.95 -19.76
N HIS A 498 22.84 8.02 -19.70
CA HIS A 498 22.92 9.12 -20.64
C HIS A 498 24.35 9.71 -20.65
N PRO A 499 24.88 10.17 -21.81
CA PRO A 499 26.23 10.74 -21.89
C PRO A 499 26.47 11.91 -20.92
N ASP A 500 25.42 12.67 -20.61
CA ASP A 500 25.45 13.79 -19.66
C ASP A 500 25.18 13.39 -18.19
N ALA A 501 25.17 12.10 -17.84
CA ALA A 501 24.86 11.63 -16.48
C ALA A 501 25.71 12.30 -15.37
N ALA A 502 26.94 12.74 -15.68
CA ALA A 502 27.77 13.50 -14.74
C ALA A 502 27.15 14.84 -14.29
N LYS A 503 26.20 15.40 -15.05
CA LYS A 503 25.47 16.64 -14.70
C LYS A 503 24.24 16.37 -13.81
N ALA A 504 23.80 15.11 -13.70
CA ALA A 504 22.59 14.76 -12.95
C ALA A 504 22.64 15.18 -11.46
N PRO A 505 23.76 15.03 -10.71
CA PRO A 505 23.85 15.51 -9.33
C PRO A 505 23.59 17.02 -9.18
N MET A 506 24.11 17.83 -10.10
CA MET A 506 23.88 19.29 -10.07
C MET A 506 22.44 19.64 -10.44
N LYS A 507 21.86 18.95 -11.44
CA LYS A 507 20.44 19.13 -11.79
C LYS A 507 19.53 18.75 -10.61
N LEU A 508 19.87 17.68 -9.91
CA LEU A 508 19.16 17.21 -8.72
C LEU A 508 19.21 18.23 -7.58
N HIS A 509 20.39 18.81 -7.31
CA HIS A 509 20.57 19.88 -6.34
C HIS A 509 19.68 21.10 -6.67
N ASN A 510 19.75 21.58 -7.92
CA ASN A 510 18.95 22.72 -8.37
C ASN A 510 17.45 22.47 -8.22
N GLU A 511 17.00 21.26 -8.53
CA GLU A 511 15.59 20.90 -8.40
C GLU A 511 15.16 20.82 -6.93
N LEU A 512 15.97 20.27 -6.03
CA LEU A 512 15.67 20.29 -4.59
C LEU A 512 15.54 21.72 -4.05
N CYS A 513 16.43 22.63 -4.46
CA CYS A 513 16.35 24.04 -4.09
C CYS A 513 15.12 24.73 -4.70
N ARG A 514 14.72 24.35 -5.92
CA ARG A 514 13.53 24.89 -6.58
C ARG A 514 12.23 24.43 -5.91
N LEU A 515 12.21 23.20 -5.40
CA LEU A 515 11.03 22.59 -4.77
C LEU A 515 10.79 23.09 -3.34
N ASN A 516 11.84 23.55 -2.64
CA ASN A 516 11.72 24.09 -1.30
C ASN A 516 12.39 25.46 -1.18
N GLU A 517 11.58 26.52 -1.12
CA GLU A 517 12.04 27.91 -0.96
C GLU A 517 12.77 28.17 0.37
N GLU A 518 12.61 27.31 1.38
CA GLU A 518 13.34 27.39 2.65
C GLU A 518 14.80 26.92 2.54
N PHE A 519 15.16 26.20 1.47
CA PHE A 519 16.52 25.73 1.30
C PHE A 519 17.43 26.88 0.90
N ASP A 520 18.51 27.05 1.66
CA ASP A 520 19.63 27.88 1.24
C ASP A 520 20.47 27.08 0.23
N PRO A 521 20.49 27.46 -1.06
CA PRO A 521 21.21 26.71 -2.09
C PRO A 521 22.73 26.65 -1.83
N GLN A 522 23.27 27.59 -1.05
CA GLN A 522 24.68 27.63 -0.68
C GLN A 522 25.00 26.70 0.50
N ARG A 523 24.01 26.38 1.35
CA ARG A 523 24.15 25.43 2.46
C ARG A 523 23.85 23.99 2.06
N MET A 524 23.01 23.80 1.04
CA MET A 524 22.74 22.48 0.49
C MET A 524 23.94 22.00 -0.31
N GLN A 525 24.61 20.95 0.17
CA GLN A 525 25.65 20.28 -0.60
C GLN A 525 25.03 19.55 -1.80
N ILE A 526 25.81 19.39 -2.88
CA ILE A 526 25.37 18.64 -4.05
C ILE A 526 25.11 17.18 -3.64
N PRO A 527 23.89 16.64 -3.84
CA PRO A 527 23.59 15.24 -3.53
C PRO A 527 24.43 14.28 -4.36
N THR A 528 24.65 13.06 -3.86
CA THR A 528 25.25 11.97 -4.66
C THR A 528 24.16 11.14 -5.32
N ILE A 529 24.46 10.60 -6.51
CA ILE A 529 23.62 9.60 -7.19
C ILE A 529 24.46 8.33 -7.38
N ARG A 530 24.06 7.23 -6.75
CA ARG A 530 24.74 5.94 -6.75
C ARG A 530 23.89 4.92 -7.50
N VAL A 531 24.39 4.47 -8.65
CA VAL A 531 23.72 3.48 -9.48
C VAL A 531 24.00 2.09 -8.91
N LEU A 532 22.93 1.37 -8.60
CA LEU A 532 22.94 0.03 -8.01
C LEU A 532 22.95 -1.04 -9.10
N LYS A 533 23.47 -2.23 -8.76
CA LYS A 533 23.28 -3.45 -9.56
C LYS A 533 21.78 -3.72 -9.75
N PRO A 534 21.34 -4.14 -10.95
CA PRO A 534 19.96 -4.63 -11.14
C PRO A 534 19.62 -5.73 -10.12
N GLY A 535 18.39 -5.71 -9.60
CA GLY A 535 17.89 -6.72 -8.65
C GLY A 535 18.10 -6.37 -7.16
N THR A 536 18.84 -5.32 -6.84
CA THR A 536 19.13 -4.87 -5.48
C THR A 536 17.86 -4.56 -4.67
N PHE A 537 16.89 -3.85 -5.24
CA PHE A 537 15.64 -3.55 -4.51
C PHE A 537 14.75 -4.77 -4.30
N ALA A 538 14.77 -5.71 -5.24
CA ALA A 538 14.04 -6.96 -5.13
C ALA A 538 14.64 -7.87 -4.04
N GLU A 539 15.98 -7.93 -3.96
CA GLU A 539 16.70 -8.58 -2.86
C GLU A 539 16.44 -7.92 -1.51
N TYR A 540 16.35 -6.58 -1.46
CA TYR A 540 15.94 -5.87 -0.25
C TYR A 540 14.54 -6.30 0.22
N ARG A 541 13.57 -6.40 -0.69
CA ARG A 541 12.21 -6.87 -0.35
C ARG A 541 12.23 -8.29 0.20
N GLN A 542 12.96 -9.20 -0.44
CA GLN A 542 13.14 -10.57 0.03
C GLN A 542 13.71 -10.58 1.46
N TRP A 543 14.82 -9.88 1.69
CA TRP A 543 15.45 -9.78 3.00
C TRP A 543 14.50 -9.18 4.06
N ARG A 544 13.74 -8.14 3.71
CA ARG A 544 12.75 -7.56 4.63
C ARG A 544 11.67 -8.57 5.00
N ILE A 545 11.13 -9.29 4.02
CA ILE A 545 10.11 -10.34 4.24
C ILE A 545 10.62 -11.43 5.18
N GLU A 546 11.87 -11.85 5.02
CA GLU A 546 12.53 -12.82 5.88
C GLU A 546 12.67 -12.30 7.32
N VAL A 547 13.26 -11.12 7.50
CA VAL A 547 13.51 -10.52 8.82
C VAL A 547 12.21 -10.20 9.57
N THR A 548 11.17 -9.78 8.87
CA THR A 548 9.89 -9.41 9.50
C THR A 548 8.87 -10.56 9.53
N ASN A 549 9.24 -11.77 9.09
CA ASN A 549 8.35 -12.92 8.97
C ASN A 549 6.98 -12.53 8.36
N SER A 550 7.01 -11.69 7.33
CA SER A 550 5.81 -11.10 6.73
C SER A 550 5.40 -11.86 5.48
N GLY A 551 4.18 -11.62 4.99
CA GLY A 551 3.76 -12.18 3.70
C GLY A 551 4.48 -11.54 2.53
N SER A 552 4.47 -12.24 1.39
CA SER A 552 4.93 -11.68 0.12
C SER A 552 3.91 -10.72 -0.49
N GLY A 553 4.40 -9.74 -1.25
CA GLY A 553 3.56 -8.83 -2.04
C GLY A 553 3.28 -7.45 -1.42
N GLN A 554 3.63 -7.20 -0.15
CA GLN A 554 3.49 -5.87 0.47
C GLN A 554 4.80 -5.19 0.91
N ALA A 555 5.96 -5.80 0.66
CA ALA A 555 7.25 -5.20 1.02
C ALA A 555 7.55 -3.96 0.16
N LYS A 556 7.81 -2.82 0.83
CA LYS A 556 8.09 -1.52 0.21
C LYS A 556 9.52 -1.11 0.51
N VAL A 557 10.13 -0.39 -0.42
CA VAL A 557 11.37 0.36 -0.20
C VAL A 557 11.00 1.76 0.31
N PRO A 558 11.55 2.23 1.44
CA PRO A 558 11.27 3.58 1.91
C PRO A 558 11.96 4.61 1.02
N VAL A 559 11.36 5.80 0.86
CA VAL A 559 12.01 6.91 0.12
C VAL A 559 13.27 7.40 0.82
N LEU A 560 13.27 7.43 2.15
CA LEU A 560 14.44 7.73 2.97
C LEU A 560 14.74 6.53 3.87
N LEU A 561 15.86 5.87 3.62
CA LEU A 561 16.27 4.65 4.30
C LEU A 561 17.12 4.99 5.52
N TRP A 562 16.58 4.75 6.73
CA TRP A 562 17.27 4.99 8.00
C TRP A 562 17.98 3.75 8.57
N ASP A 563 17.53 2.55 8.20
CA ASP A 563 18.06 1.30 8.73
C ASP A 563 19.50 1.06 8.26
N MET A 564 20.46 1.15 9.17
CA MET A 564 21.90 1.07 8.83
C MET A 564 22.28 -0.26 8.17
N VAL A 565 21.70 -1.37 8.61
CA VAL A 565 21.96 -2.70 8.02
C VAL A 565 21.47 -2.75 6.57
N ALA A 566 20.29 -2.18 6.29
CA ALA A 566 19.79 -2.04 4.94
C ALA A 566 20.64 -1.10 4.09
N GLN A 567 21.10 0.03 4.65
CA GLN A 567 22.00 0.95 3.94
C GLN A 567 23.29 0.25 3.54
N GLU A 568 23.96 -0.44 4.46
CA GLU A 568 25.19 -1.20 4.19
C GLU A 568 24.99 -2.23 3.06
N ARG A 569 23.88 -2.98 3.10
CA ARG A 569 23.53 -3.95 2.06
C ARG A 569 23.34 -3.30 0.69
N MET A 570 22.65 -2.17 0.62
CA MET A 570 22.44 -1.47 -0.66
C MET A 570 23.75 -0.84 -1.16
N LEU A 571 24.53 -0.24 -0.28
CA LEU A 571 25.81 0.38 -0.60
C LEU A 571 26.82 -0.64 -1.16
N ALA A 572 26.83 -1.88 -0.63
CA ALA A 572 27.64 -2.97 -1.15
C ALA A 572 27.29 -3.39 -2.60
N ARG A 573 26.15 -2.92 -3.13
CA ARG A 573 25.69 -3.17 -4.50
C ARG A 573 25.81 -1.97 -5.43
N VAL A 574 26.48 -0.89 -5.00
CA VAL A 574 26.76 0.26 -5.86
C VAL A 574 27.77 -0.12 -6.95
N GLN A 575 27.43 0.17 -8.20
CA GLN A 575 28.31 -0.03 -9.36
C GLN A 575 29.02 1.25 -9.78
N ARG A 576 28.35 2.40 -9.60
CA ARG A 576 28.87 3.70 -10.01
C ARG A 576 28.33 4.79 -9.11
N GLU A 577 29.21 5.72 -8.72
CA GLU A 577 28.81 6.95 -8.04
C GLU A 577 28.99 8.15 -8.98
N LEU A 578 27.99 9.03 -8.99
CA LEU A 578 28.00 10.32 -9.65
C LEU A 578 27.93 11.39 -8.55
N ASN A 579 28.91 12.29 -8.53
CA ASN A 579 29.01 13.34 -7.53
C ASN A 579 29.32 14.69 -8.18
N GLY A 580 29.06 15.78 -7.46
CA GLY A 580 29.25 17.15 -7.96
C GLY A 580 30.69 17.54 -8.31
N ASN A 581 31.69 16.71 -7.99
CA ASN A 581 33.12 17.01 -8.15
C ASN A 581 33.84 16.17 -9.22
N SER A 582 33.15 15.29 -9.95
CA SER A 582 33.82 14.38 -10.89
C SER A 582 33.81 14.91 -12.33
N ASN A 583 34.96 15.48 -12.74
CA ASN A 583 35.51 15.20 -14.05
C ASN A 583 35.79 13.68 -14.14
N GLY A 584 34.82 12.89 -14.57
CA GLY A 584 34.99 11.58 -15.22
C GLY A 584 35.84 10.49 -14.52
N GLY A 585 36.08 10.54 -13.21
CA GLY A 585 36.87 9.52 -12.50
C GLY A 585 36.02 8.35 -12.03
N ILE A 586 36.26 7.16 -12.59
CA ILE A 586 35.73 5.88 -12.10
C ILE A 586 36.31 5.63 -10.70
N VAL A 587 35.46 5.57 -9.68
CA VAL A 587 35.85 4.99 -8.38
C VAL A 587 35.52 3.50 -8.45
N GLU A 588 36.53 2.68 -8.77
CA GLU A 588 36.44 1.23 -8.57
C GLU A 588 36.47 0.97 -7.05
N GLY A 589 35.36 0.45 -6.51
CA GLY A 589 35.32 -0.05 -5.15
C GLY A 589 36.24 -1.27 -5.01
N SER A 590 37.26 -1.16 -4.16
CA SER A 590 38.00 -2.31 -3.63
C SER A 590 37.34 -2.78 -2.32
N PRO A 591 37.45 -4.08 -2.00
CA PRO A 591 36.40 -4.89 -1.35
C PRO A 591 36.14 -4.62 0.13
#